data_AF-V4MVZ9-F1
#
_entry.id   AF-V4MVZ9-F1
#
_cell.length_a   1.000
_cell.length_b   1.000
_cell.length_c   1.000
_cell.angle_alpha   90.00
_cell.angle_beta   90.00
_cell.angle_gamma   90.00
#
_symmetry.space_group_name_H-M   'P 1'
#
loop_
_entity.id
_entity.type
_entity.pdbx_description
1 polymer ?
#
loop_
_entity_poly.entity_id
_entity_poly.type
_entity_poly.pdbx_seq_one_letter_code
_entity_poly.pdbx_strand_id
1 'polypeptide(L)'
;MVAAAIPESERNKPIEIWWQDEARIGQQGTLTRIWAERGSRPRQPRDQRYTWAYIFGAICPARGIGAAWVVPKADAWSMTLHLEEISKQVDPKAHAIVVLDGAGWHQTGGRLRVPQNISLLHLPPYSPELNPQENVWQYLRQN
;
A
#
# COMPACT_ATOMS: atom_id res chain seq x y z
N MET A 1 -13.47 10.98 12.83
CA MET A 1 -12.87 9.65 12.55
C MET A 1 -11.42 9.61 12.98
N VAL A 2 -10.54 10.46 12.44
CA VAL A 2 -9.11 10.51 12.80
C VAL A 2 -8.85 10.69 14.31
N ALA A 3 -9.53 11.64 14.96
CA ALA A 3 -9.36 11.91 16.39
C ALA A 3 -9.74 10.74 17.34
N ALA A 4 -10.56 9.79 16.86
CA ALA A 4 -10.95 8.61 17.63
C ALA A 4 -9.90 7.49 17.56
N ALA A 5 -9.02 7.52 16.56
CA ALA A 5 -7.95 6.54 16.39
C ALA A 5 -6.68 6.89 17.18
N ILE A 6 -6.60 8.08 17.78
CA ILE A 6 -5.42 8.56 18.51
C ILE A 6 -5.54 8.16 19.99
N PRO A 7 -4.56 7.41 20.54
CA PRO A 7 -4.50 7.15 21.98
C PRO A 7 -4.40 8.45 22.79
N GLU A 8 -4.94 8.45 24.00
CA GLU A 8 -4.99 9.67 24.82
C GLU A 8 -3.60 10.25 25.13
N SER A 9 -2.59 9.39 25.30
CA SER A 9 -1.18 9.78 25.50
C SER A 9 -0.56 10.50 24.30
N GLU A 10 -1.13 10.33 23.10
CA GLU A 10 -0.56 10.80 21.84
C GLU A 10 -1.26 12.06 21.30
N ARG A 11 -2.36 12.52 21.92
CA ARG A 11 -3.17 13.64 21.42
C ARG A 11 -2.42 14.97 21.30
N ASN A 12 -1.33 15.15 22.05
CA ASN A 12 -0.52 16.37 22.03
C ASN A 12 0.65 16.32 21.04
N LYS A 13 0.86 15.19 20.34
CA LYS A 13 1.92 15.05 19.35
C LYS A 13 1.42 15.49 17.97
N PRO A 14 2.31 16.00 17.09
CA PRO A 14 2.03 16.12 15.67
C PRO A 14 1.54 14.79 15.10
N ILE A 15 0.52 14.83 14.25
CA ILE A 15 -0.04 13.63 13.63
C ILE A 15 0.39 13.55 12.18
N GLU A 16 0.90 12.39 11.79
CA GLU A 16 1.17 12.05 10.39
C GLU A 16 0.11 11.09 9.88
N ILE A 17 -0.52 11.42 8.74
CA ILE A 17 -1.45 10.51 8.08
C ILE A 17 -0.68 9.78 6.99
N TRP A 18 -0.63 8.47 7.12
CA TRP A 18 -0.01 7.55 6.18
C TRP A 18 -1.11 6.75 5.49
N TRP A 19 -1.07 6.67 4.16
CA TRP A 19 -2.05 5.93 3.37
C TRP A 19 -1.40 4.69 2.82
N GLN A 20 -1.88 3.53 3.24
CA GLN A 20 -1.26 2.25 2.98
C GLN A 20 -2.16 1.39 2.10
N ASP A 21 -1.54 0.62 1.20
CA ASP A 21 -2.19 -0.38 0.36
C ASP A 21 -1.16 -1.40 -0.17
N GLU A 22 -1.64 -2.49 -0.78
CA GLU A 22 -0.81 -3.49 -1.45
C GLU A 22 -1.14 -3.67 -2.92
N ALA A 23 -0.10 -3.70 -3.76
CA ALA A 23 -0.21 -4.06 -5.16
C ALA A 23 0.55 -5.36 -5.46
N ARG A 24 -0.04 -6.22 -6.31
CA ARG A 24 0.67 -7.36 -6.88
C ARG A 24 1.29 -6.98 -8.22
N ILE A 25 2.61 -7.19 -8.35
CA ILE A 25 3.33 -7.04 -9.61
C ILE A 25 3.76 -8.42 -10.09
N GLY A 26 3.51 -8.73 -11.36
CA GLY A 26 3.79 -10.05 -11.93
C GLY A 26 4.33 -9.98 -13.35
N GLN A 27 4.88 -11.11 -13.80
CA GLN A 27 5.45 -11.26 -15.15
C GLN A 27 4.40 -11.25 -16.26
N GLN A 28 3.13 -11.48 -15.93
CA GLN A 28 2.08 -11.50 -16.95
C GLN A 28 1.90 -10.13 -17.58
N GLY A 29 2.33 -10.02 -18.84
CA GLY A 29 2.18 -8.80 -19.62
C GLY A 29 0.72 -8.53 -20.01
N THR A 30 0.45 -7.26 -20.29
CA THR A 30 -0.82 -6.77 -20.85
C THR A 30 -0.79 -6.87 -22.38
N LEU A 31 -1.94 -7.11 -23.01
CA LEU A 31 -2.07 -6.96 -24.46
C LEU A 31 -1.97 -5.47 -24.81
N THR A 32 -0.99 -5.09 -25.61
CA THR A 32 -0.83 -3.71 -26.10
C THR A 32 -1.28 -3.59 -27.55
N ARG A 33 -1.57 -2.37 -28.01
CA ARG A 33 -1.84 -2.11 -29.42
C ARG A 33 -0.52 -1.88 -30.15
N ILE A 34 -0.40 -2.43 -31.35
CA ILE A 34 0.74 -2.23 -32.25
C ILE A 34 0.26 -1.75 -33.61
N TRP A 35 1.06 -0.92 -34.26
CA TRP A 35 0.87 -0.58 -35.67
C TRP A 35 1.44 -1.69 -36.54
N ALA A 36 0.67 -2.10 -37.55
CA ALA A 36 1.11 -3.09 -38.53
C ALA A 36 0.53 -2.75 -39.91
N GLU A 37 1.18 -3.25 -40.94
CA GLU A 37 0.74 -3.06 -42.33
C GLU A 37 -0.66 -3.67 -42.55
N ARG A 38 -1.51 -3.01 -43.35
CA ARG A 38 -2.85 -3.52 -43.65
C ARG A 38 -2.74 -4.85 -44.39
N GLY A 39 -3.52 -5.84 -43.95
CA GLY A 39 -3.46 -7.21 -44.48
C GLY A 39 -2.43 -8.11 -43.80
N SER A 40 -1.59 -7.58 -42.90
CA SER A 40 -0.68 -8.38 -42.10
C SER A 40 -1.33 -8.93 -40.82
N ARG A 41 -0.76 -10.01 -40.27
CA ARG A 41 -1.14 -10.59 -38.98
C ARG A 41 0.07 -10.56 -38.03
N PRO A 42 0.31 -9.43 -37.34
CA PRO A 42 1.44 -9.33 -36.44
C PRO A 42 1.26 -10.28 -35.23
N ARG A 43 2.36 -10.87 -34.76
CA ARG A 43 2.37 -11.72 -33.57
C ARG A 43 2.84 -10.89 -32.38
N GLN A 44 2.06 -10.91 -31.30
CA GLN A 44 2.43 -10.31 -30.04
C GLN A 44 2.55 -11.40 -28.97
N PRO A 45 3.79 -11.81 -28.62
CA PRO A 45 4.00 -12.70 -27.50
C PRO A 45 3.54 -12.04 -26.21
N ARG A 46 2.64 -12.72 -25.48
CA ARG A 46 2.29 -12.35 -24.11
C ARG A 46 3.02 -13.30 -23.18
N ASP A 47 3.75 -12.74 -22.22
CA ASP A 47 4.28 -13.56 -21.14
C ASP A 47 3.12 -14.08 -20.28
N GLN A 48 3.05 -15.41 -20.12
CA GLN A 48 2.02 -16.10 -19.34
C GLN A 48 2.55 -16.68 -18.05
N ARG A 49 3.85 -16.49 -17.75
CA ARG A 49 4.46 -16.99 -16.51
C ARG A 49 3.80 -16.33 -15.30
N TYR A 50 3.69 -17.11 -14.23
CA TYR A 50 2.96 -16.74 -13.00
C TYR A 50 3.89 -16.29 -11.87
N THR A 51 5.11 -15.86 -12.15
CA THR A 51 5.96 -15.26 -11.11
C THR A 51 5.43 -13.87 -10.78
N TRP A 52 5.25 -13.60 -9.48
CA TRP A 52 4.77 -12.34 -8.95
C TRP A 52 5.41 -12.06 -7.60
N ALA A 53 5.33 -10.79 -7.19
CA ALA A 53 5.61 -10.31 -5.84
C ALA A 53 4.51 -9.34 -5.42
N TYR A 54 4.38 -9.13 -4.12
CA TYR A 54 3.58 -8.04 -3.57
C TYR A 54 4.49 -6.88 -3.21
N ILE A 55 4.00 -5.67 -3.46
CA ILE A 55 4.56 -4.43 -2.95
C ILE A 55 3.55 -3.87 -1.97
N PHE A 56 3.95 -3.81 -0.71
CA PHE A 56 3.27 -3.03 0.30
C PHE A 56 3.80 -1.61 0.21
N GLY A 57 2.93 -0.64 0.02
CA GLY A 57 3.32 0.77 -0.10
C GLY A 57 2.50 1.64 0.82
N ALA A 58 3.15 2.65 1.38
CA ALA A 58 2.48 3.71 2.11
C ALA A 58 3.08 5.08 1.79
N ILE A 59 2.24 6.09 1.72
CA ILE A 59 2.64 7.49 1.49
C ILE A 59 2.17 8.40 2.62
N CYS A 60 2.98 9.40 2.95
CA CYS A 60 2.58 10.56 3.76
C CYS A 60 2.59 11.81 2.87
N PRO A 61 1.45 12.18 2.25
CA PRO A 61 1.39 13.30 1.31
C PRO A 61 1.84 14.63 1.92
N ALA A 62 1.51 14.88 3.20
CA ALA A 62 1.89 16.10 3.90
C ALA A 62 3.41 16.28 4.03
N ARG A 63 4.16 15.17 4.10
CA ARG A 63 5.63 15.17 4.17
C ARG A 63 6.30 14.90 2.82
N GLY A 64 5.55 14.49 1.80
CA GLY A 64 6.10 14.13 0.49
C GLY A 64 6.99 12.89 0.50
N ILE A 65 6.78 11.97 1.45
CA ILE A 65 7.58 10.74 1.61
C ILE A 65 6.73 9.49 1.47
N GLY A 66 7.38 8.35 1.32
CA GLY A 66 6.73 7.03 1.36
C GLY A 66 7.65 5.95 1.89
N ALA A 67 7.06 4.82 2.26
CA ALA A 67 7.71 3.60 2.68
C ALA A 67 7.18 2.46 1.80
N ALA A 68 8.05 1.50 1.43
CA ALA A 68 7.65 0.37 0.64
C ALA A 68 8.39 -0.91 1.05
N TRP A 69 7.74 -2.05 0.88
CA TRP A 69 8.31 -3.37 1.17
C TRP A 69 7.90 -4.37 0.10
N VAL A 70 8.86 -5.05 -0.51
CA VAL A 70 8.61 -6.06 -1.55
C VAL A 70 8.72 -7.46 -0.96
N VAL A 71 7.64 -8.22 -1.04
CA VAL A 71 7.49 -9.52 -0.35
C VAL A 71 6.87 -10.57 -1.25
N PRO A 72 7.15 -11.87 -0.99
CA PRO A 72 6.60 -12.95 -1.78
C PRO A 72 5.14 -13.29 -1.44
N LYS A 73 4.55 -12.74 -0.36
CA LYS A 73 3.16 -13.03 0.07
C LYS A 73 2.54 -11.82 0.74
N ALA A 74 1.22 -11.68 0.62
CA ALA A 74 0.44 -10.75 1.41
C ALA A 74 -0.13 -11.49 2.64
N ASP A 75 0.44 -11.23 3.81
CA ASP A 75 0.03 -11.82 5.09
C ASP A 75 0.34 -10.87 6.26
N ALA A 76 -0.12 -11.23 7.46
CA ALA A 76 0.05 -10.41 8.66
C ALA A 76 1.52 -10.21 9.06
N TRP A 77 2.40 -11.14 8.70
CA TRP A 77 3.85 -11.01 8.94
C TRP A 77 4.46 -9.93 8.04
N SER A 78 4.14 -9.99 6.75
CA SER A 78 4.59 -9.02 5.77
C SER A 78 4.05 -7.61 6.08
N MET A 79 2.79 -7.53 6.54
CA MET A 79 2.20 -6.30 7.02
C MET A 79 2.90 -5.76 8.28
N THR A 80 3.30 -6.63 9.22
CA THR A 80 4.11 -6.24 10.39
C THR A 80 5.43 -5.59 9.96
N LEU A 81 6.16 -6.22 9.03
CA LEU A 81 7.41 -5.66 8.50
C LEU A 81 7.19 -4.31 7.80
N HIS A 82 6.06 -4.16 7.10
CA HIS A 82 5.73 -2.89 6.46
C HIS A 82 5.42 -1.79 7.49
N LEU A 83 4.65 -2.10 8.55
CA LEU A 83 4.40 -1.15 9.64
C LEU A 83 5.69 -0.76 10.38
N GLU A 84 6.63 -1.69 10.57
CA GLU A 84 7.96 -1.39 11.10
C GLU A 84 8.74 -0.43 10.19
N GLU A 85 8.64 -0.60 8.88
CA GLU A 85 9.27 0.31 7.93
C GLU A 85 8.64 1.71 7.97
N ILE A 86 7.30 1.80 8.00
CA ILE A 86 6.61 3.08 8.20
C ILE A 86 7.06 3.73 9.51
N SER A 87 7.10 2.97 10.60
CA SER A 87 7.46 3.46 11.94
C SER A 87 8.84 4.13 11.98
N LYS A 88 9.81 3.64 11.20
CA LYS A 88 11.15 4.26 11.08
C LYS A 88 11.13 5.60 10.35
N GLN A 89 10.17 5.81 9.45
CA GLN A 89 10.05 7.04 8.65
C GLN A 89 9.28 8.14 9.37
N VAL A 90 8.41 7.78 10.32
CA VAL A 90 7.64 8.71 11.15
C VAL A 90 8.59 9.61 11.94
N ASP A 91 8.30 10.92 11.99
CA ASP A 91 9.10 11.84 12.80
C ASP A 91 9.12 11.37 14.26
N PRO A 92 10.29 11.32 14.94
CA PRO A 92 10.37 10.85 16.32
C PRO A 92 9.46 11.56 17.32
N LYS A 93 9.01 12.78 17.02
CA LYS A 93 8.08 13.57 17.84
C LYS A 93 6.63 13.39 17.44
N ALA A 94 6.35 12.75 16.31
CA ALA A 94 5.01 12.56 15.77
C ALA A 94 4.42 11.19 16.14
N HIS A 95 3.11 11.08 15.97
CA HIS A 95 2.38 9.81 15.99
C HIS A 95 1.73 9.58 14.63
N ALA A 96 1.87 8.38 14.08
CA ALA A 96 1.30 8.04 12.79
C ALA A 96 -0.08 7.41 12.91
N ILE A 97 -0.97 7.85 12.03
CA ILE A 97 -2.21 7.17 11.73
C ILE A 97 -2.04 6.55 10.35
N VAL A 98 -1.98 5.22 10.32
CA VAL A 98 -1.92 4.47 9.07
C VAL A 98 -3.35 4.13 8.67
N VAL A 99 -3.76 4.63 7.51
CA VAL A 99 -5.05 4.40 6.89
C VAL A 99 -4.94 3.25 5.90
N LEU A 100 -5.81 2.26 6.04
CA LEU A 100 -5.77 1.01 5.26
C LEU A 100 -7.17 0.41 5.09
N ASP A 101 -7.28 -0.59 4.21
CA ASP A 101 -8.54 -1.29 3.96
C ASP A 101 -8.89 -2.31 5.07
N GLY A 102 -10.02 -2.99 4.91
CA GLY A 102 -10.52 -3.99 5.86
C GLY A 102 -9.97 -5.41 5.69
N ALA A 103 -8.86 -5.64 4.99
CA ALA A 103 -8.37 -7.01 4.72
C ALA A 103 -8.19 -7.84 6.01
N GLY A 104 -8.38 -9.15 5.92
CA GLY A 104 -8.36 -10.03 7.10
C GLY A 104 -7.04 -9.98 7.88
N TRP A 105 -5.91 -9.77 7.20
CA TRP A 105 -4.58 -9.65 7.83
C TRP A 105 -4.28 -8.25 8.37
N HIS A 106 -5.18 -7.28 8.21
CA HIS A 106 -5.10 -5.93 8.80
C HIS A 106 -5.71 -5.83 10.20
N GLN A 107 -6.31 -6.91 10.69
CA GLN A 107 -7.01 -6.93 11.97
C GLN A 107 -6.02 -7.16 13.13
N THR A 108 -6.14 -6.33 14.18
CA THR A 108 -5.26 -6.36 15.36
C THR A 108 -5.56 -7.52 16.32
N GLY A 109 -6.69 -8.22 16.16
CA GLY A 109 -7.08 -9.39 16.96
C GLY A 109 -6.33 -10.69 16.63
N GLY A 110 -5.14 -10.62 16.03
CA GLY A 110 -4.40 -11.76 15.49
C GLY A 110 -2.88 -11.65 15.62
N ARG A 111 -2.15 -12.00 14.55
CA ARG A 111 -0.67 -12.05 14.48
C ARG A 111 0.00 -10.71 14.13
N LEU A 112 -0.79 -9.71 13.74
CA LEU A 112 -0.28 -8.41 13.30
C LEU A 112 0.31 -7.65 14.50
N ARG A 113 1.57 -7.22 14.40
CA ARG A 113 2.20 -6.37 15.41
C ARG A 113 2.24 -4.93 14.91
N VAL A 114 1.67 -4.02 15.70
CA VAL A 114 1.63 -2.59 15.39
C VAL A 114 2.66 -1.88 16.28
N PRO A 115 3.62 -1.13 15.70
CA PRO A 115 4.56 -0.30 16.45
C PRO A 115 3.84 0.72 17.34
N GLN A 116 4.45 1.09 18.47
CA GLN A 116 3.82 1.96 19.48
C GLN A 116 3.49 3.37 18.97
N ASN A 117 4.25 3.89 18.01
CA ASN A 117 4.04 5.19 17.38
C ASN A 117 3.06 5.14 16.20
N ILE A 118 2.32 4.05 16.04
CA ILE A 118 1.34 3.86 14.98
C ILE A 118 -0.03 3.53 15.58
N SER A 119 -1.07 4.10 14.99
CA SER A 119 -2.44 3.64 15.15
C SER A 119 -3.07 3.37 13.79
N LEU A 120 -3.88 2.32 13.71
CA LEU A 120 -4.53 1.90 12.48
C LEU A 120 -5.91 2.57 12.37
N LEU A 121 -6.24 3.05 11.18
CA LEU A 121 -7.55 3.57 10.83
C LEU A 121 -8.09 2.86 9.59
N HIS A 122 -9.11 2.03 9.77
CA HIS A 122 -9.71 1.29 8.67
C HIS A 122 -10.66 2.18 7.86
N LEU A 123 -10.55 2.10 6.53
CA LEU A 123 -11.51 2.67 5.60
C LEU A 123 -12.84 1.92 5.63
N PRO A 124 -13.94 2.57 5.24
CA PRO A 124 -15.17 1.88 4.91
C PRO A 124 -14.93 0.77 3.87
N PRO A 125 -15.64 -0.36 3.96
CA PRO A 125 -15.51 -1.42 2.96
C PRO A 125 -15.79 -0.91 1.54
N TYR A 126 -15.00 -1.38 0.57
CA TYR A 126 -15.17 -1.08 -0.86
C TYR A 126 -15.05 0.40 -1.23
N SER A 127 -14.20 1.16 -0.55
CA SER A 127 -13.95 2.59 -0.83
C SER A 127 -12.51 2.89 -1.28
N PRO A 128 -12.01 2.26 -2.37
CA PRO A 128 -10.64 2.53 -2.87
C PRO A 128 -10.44 3.98 -3.33
N GLU A 129 -11.50 4.68 -3.75
CA GLU A 129 -11.48 6.09 -4.14
C GLU A 129 -11.07 7.05 -3.02
N LEU A 130 -11.12 6.58 -1.76
CA LEU A 130 -10.68 7.34 -0.60
C LEU A 130 -9.19 7.14 -0.30
N ASN A 131 -8.50 6.20 -0.97
CA ASN A 131 -7.09 5.90 -0.71
C ASN A 131 -6.18 6.48 -1.81
N PRO A 132 -5.42 7.56 -1.55
CA PRO A 132 -4.53 8.17 -2.54
C PRO A 132 -3.35 7.26 -2.93
N GLN A 133 -3.06 6.20 -2.17
CA GLN A 133 -2.08 5.19 -2.57
C GLN A 133 -2.45 4.51 -3.90
N GLU A 134 -3.75 4.41 -4.21
CA GLU A 134 -4.23 3.88 -5.49
C GLU A 134 -3.77 4.73 -6.69
N ASN A 135 -3.65 6.05 -6.52
CA ASN A 135 -3.12 6.92 -7.58
C ASN A 135 -1.64 6.63 -7.85
N VAL A 136 -0.86 6.31 -6.81
CA VAL A 136 0.54 5.90 -6.95
C VAL A 136 0.62 4.58 -7.71
N TRP A 137 -0.26 3.63 -7.41
CA TRP A 137 -0.32 2.38 -8.15
C TRP A 137 -0.73 2.57 -9.60
N GLN A 138 -1.72 3.42 -9.87
CA GLN A 138 -2.10 3.73 -11.25
C GLN A 138 -0.93 4.31 -12.04
N TYR A 139 -0.19 5.25 -11.45
CA TYR A 139 1.01 5.81 -12.07
C TYR A 139 2.08 4.73 -12.34
N LEU A 140 2.37 3.87 -11.37
CA LEU A 140 3.38 2.82 -11.53
C LEU A 140 2.99 1.77 -12.58
N ARG A 141 1.70 1.46 -12.75
CA ARG A 141 1.21 0.51 -13.77
C ARG A 141 1.17 1.08 -15.18
N GLN A 142 1.24 2.41 -15.33
CA GLN A 142 1.25 3.07 -16.63
C GLN A 142 2.66 3.16 -17.24
N ASN A 143 3.70 2.92 -16.44
CA ASN A 143 5.09 2.83 -16.88
C ASN A 143 5.47 1.40 -17.28
#